data_AF-A0A973R7V9-F1
#
_entry.id   AF-A0A973R7V9-F1
#
_cell.length_a   1.000
_cell.length_b   1.000
_cell.length_c   1.000
_cell.angle_alpha   90.00
_cell.angle_beta   90.00
_cell.angle_gamma   90.00
#
_symmetry.space_group_name_H-M   'P 1'
#
loop_
_entity.id
_entity.type
_entity.pdbx_description
1 polymer ?
#
loop_
_entity_poly.entity_id
_entity_poly.type
_entity_poly.pdbx_seq_one_letter_code
_entity_poly.pdbx_strand_id
1 'polypeptide(L)'
;MAWWRRRRRQRAAERTEAGTGAGTAIDAGTGAGRVPEPGEGPASDGGRTGAAGLSDQTGRTGRSDVPGQAGDTGGADTSAGTGPNADPDADPDAIPWRNLDGGAYVRLLGPLAADPDVGRLLDRCARDDDTPYDRAFVDAVPRAAEALRRLVAKEHPAGEDAHRFVGGVLNALARLPPEEAVPLLTRAAEQKSGLTAGSLPLTRRAIRALAEVPGELVPPALHRLASESPRAEVRKAAYARLRQRLVTLSLAPEWTVERFRLDASSSTRIAVGPHHTAVVAVTSGGRVKVTYHNKYGKALAGKPTAPTVRPAAMAEVAELADALRTAVRAARTRLESAQRDDREIPTADWLTHYVDHPVTGRVARAVLWELRHGDGEWQTGLPRRIEKRWSLITLDRERLVPEDGDVLRVLHPRRLGTEDAAAWRRFLGQARIHPALPQLKLS
;
A
#
# COMPACT_ATOMS: atom_id res chain seq x y z
N MET A 1 -12.18 16.97 2.89
CA MET A 1 -13.29 16.99 3.87
C MET A 1 -14.71 17.16 3.28
N ALA A 2 -14.93 17.85 2.16
CA ALA A 2 -16.29 18.08 1.59
C ALA A 2 -17.02 16.81 1.12
N TRP A 3 -16.28 15.81 0.61
CA TRP A 3 -16.84 14.54 0.16
C TRP A 3 -17.48 13.72 1.28
N TRP A 4 -16.88 13.72 2.48
CA TRP A 4 -17.40 13.02 3.66
C TRP A 4 -18.74 13.60 4.15
N ARG A 5 -18.93 14.93 4.05
CA ARG A 5 -20.20 15.58 4.42
C ARG A 5 -21.31 15.27 3.41
N ARG A 6 -20.98 15.17 2.11
CA ARG A 6 -21.95 14.81 1.05
C ARG A 6 -22.40 13.35 1.18
N ARG A 7 -21.48 12.42 1.47
CA ARG A 7 -21.80 10.99 1.63
C ARG A 7 -22.59 10.67 2.91
N ARG A 8 -22.43 11.46 3.98
CA ARG A 8 -23.21 11.33 5.22
C ARG A 8 -24.66 11.81 5.05
N ARG A 9 -24.89 12.85 4.23
CA ARG A 9 -26.24 13.34 3.90
C ARG A 9 -26.99 12.36 2.99
N GLN A 10 -26.30 11.77 2.02
CA GLN A 10 -26.89 10.79 1.11
C GLN A 10 -27.36 9.52 1.84
N ARG A 11 -26.56 9.01 2.79
CA ARG A 11 -26.96 7.87 3.65
C ARG A 11 -28.06 8.18 4.66
N ALA A 12 -28.27 9.44 5.01
CA ALA A 12 -29.37 9.85 5.87
C ALA A 12 -30.68 9.88 5.07
N ALA A 13 -30.65 10.39 3.83
CA ALA A 13 -31.79 10.40 2.92
C ALA A 13 -32.25 8.98 2.54
N GLU A 14 -31.30 8.09 2.21
CA GLU A 14 -31.57 6.69 1.87
C GLU A 14 -32.18 5.87 3.03
N ARG A 15 -31.98 6.29 4.29
CA ARG A 15 -32.57 5.63 5.47
C ARG A 15 -34.01 6.06 5.74
N THR A 16 -34.40 7.27 5.35
CA THR A 16 -35.78 7.74 5.44
C THR A 16 -36.67 7.15 4.35
N GLU A 17 -36.13 6.88 3.16
CA GLU A 17 -36.88 6.27 2.06
C GLU A 17 -37.09 4.75 2.23
N ALA A 18 -36.15 4.05 2.87
CA ALA A 18 -36.26 2.61 3.11
C ALA A 18 -37.23 2.20 4.25
N GLY A 19 -37.84 3.16 4.95
CA GLY A 19 -38.67 2.92 6.15
C GLY A 19 -40.18 2.84 5.92
N THR A 20 -40.70 3.10 4.71
CA THR A 20 -42.14 3.38 4.52
C THR A 20 -42.87 2.41 3.59
N GLY A 21 -42.39 1.18 3.37
CA GLY A 21 -43.12 0.26 2.49
C GLY A 21 -42.82 -1.21 2.72
N ALA A 22 -43.67 -1.89 3.50
CA ALA A 22 -44.17 -3.23 3.21
C ALA A 22 -45.04 -3.74 4.37
N GLY A 23 -46.35 -3.65 4.18
CA GLY A 23 -47.33 -4.31 5.03
C GLY A 23 -48.56 -4.66 4.21
N THR A 24 -48.50 -5.77 3.46
CA THR A 24 -49.70 -6.46 2.97
C THR A 24 -49.43 -7.95 2.79
N ALA A 25 -50.35 -8.76 3.33
CA ALA A 25 -50.41 -10.21 3.28
C ALA A 25 -50.90 -10.75 1.93
N ILE A 26 -50.74 -12.08 1.72
CA ILE A 26 -51.54 -13.09 0.99
C ILE A 26 -50.59 -14.29 0.77
N ASP A 27 -50.71 -15.41 1.48
CA ASP A 27 -51.61 -16.57 1.34
C ASP A 27 -51.15 -17.64 0.31
N ALA A 28 -51.47 -18.89 0.65
CA ALA A 28 -50.84 -20.15 0.26
C ALA A 28 -51.10 -20.66 -1.17
N GLY A 29 -50.22 -21.55 -1.65
CA GLY A 29 -50.42 -22.31 -2.90
C GLY A 29 -49.41 -23.43 -3.11
N THR A 30 -49.86 -24.66 -2.85
CA THR A 30 -49.23 -25.97 -3.06
C THR A 30 -48.92 -26.27 -4.53
N GLY A 31 -47.84 -26.99 -4.85
CA GLY A 31 -47.63 -27.58 -6.17
C GLY A 31 -46.33 -28.36 -6.35
N ALA A 32 -46.44 -29.67 -6.52
CA ALA A 32 -45.36 -30.65 -6.66
C ALA A 32 -44.66 -30.64 -8.04
N GLY A 33 -43.45 -31.22 -8.15
CA GLY A 33 -43.02 -31.82 -9.42
C GLY A 33 -41.51 -31.87 -9.74
N ARG A 34 -40.93 -33.07 -9.55
CA ARG A 34 -39.99 -33.80 -10.42
C ARG A 34 -38.53 -33.33 -10.67
N VAL A 35 -37.64 -34.25 -10.29
CA VAL A 35 -36.26 -34.57 -10.71
C VAL A 35 -36.24 -35.02 -12.19
N PRO A 36 -35.17 -34.75 -12.99
CA PRO A 36 -34.12 -35.76 -13.21
C PRO A 36 -32.67 -35.23 -13.34
N GLU A 37 -31.73 -35.98 -12.76
CA GLU A 37 -30.35 -36.22 -13.25
C GLU A 37 -30.36 -37.50 -14.13
N PRO A 38 -29.25 -38.01 -14.75
CA PRO A 38 -27.86 -37.50 -14.91
C PRO A 38 -27.32 -37.64 -16.36
N GLY A 39 -26.05 -37.26 -16.60
CA GLY A 39 -25.30 -37.62 -17.81
C GLY A 39 -23.78 -37.50 -17.65
N GLU A 40 -23.09 -38.63 -17.76
CA GLU A 40 -21.64 -38.85 -17.58
C GLU A 40 -20.79 -38.57 -18.84
N GLY A 41 -19.58 -38.02 -18.62
CA GLY A 41 -18.29 -38.30 -19.31
C GLY A 41 -18.07 -37.88 -20.79
N PRO A 42 -16.85 -38.05 -21.36
CA PRO A 42 -15.53 -38.25 -20.76
C PRO A 42 -14.38 -37.39 -21.42
N ALA A 43 -13.15 -37.78 -21.11
CA ALA A 43 -11.83 -37.14 -21.31
C ALA A 43 -11.30 -36.90 -22.75
N SER A 44 -10.28 -36.04 -22.85
CA SER A 44 -9.12 -36.07 -23.78
C SER A 44 -8.22 -34.88 -23.42
N ASP A 45 -7.00 -35.08 -22.90
CA ASP A 45 -5.73 -35.44 -23.56
C ASP A 45 -5.31 -34.50 -24.70
N GLY A 46 -4.11 -33.92 -24.58
CA GLY A 46 -3.62 -32.84 -25.42
C GLY A 46 -2.19 -32.46 -25.06
N GLY A 47 -1.25 -33.06 -25.79
CA GLY A 47 0.18 -33.06 -25.51
C GLY A 47 0.91 -31.73 -25.69
N ARG A 48 2.15 -31.72 -25.20
CA ARG A 48 3.17 -30.71 -25.56
C ARG A 48 4.47 -31.40 -25.95
N THR A 49 4.78 -31.27 -27.23
CA THR A 49 6.09 -31.35 -27.88
C THR A 49 7.05 -30.32 -27.27
N GLY A 50 8.33 -30.66 -27.06
CA GLY A 50 9.46 -30.36 -27.97
C GLY A 50 9.85 -28.87 -27.96
N ALA A 51 11.10 -28.42 -28.04
CA ALA A 51 12.44 -28.99 -28.09
C ALA A 51 13.39 -27.77 -28.00
N ALA A 52 14.65 -28.01 -27.56
CA ALA A 52 15.88 -27.24 -27.85
C ALA A 52 15.91 -25.73 -27.50
N GLY A 53 16.95 -25.14 -26.93
CA GLY A 53 18.37 -25.48 -26.87
C GLY A 53 19.15 -24.18 -27.10
N LEU A 54 20.36 -24.08 -26.50
CA LEU A 54 21.47 -23.17 -26.87
C LEU A 54 21.22 -21.67 -26.52
N SER A 55 22.15 -20.88 -25.96
CA SER A 55 23.60 -20.97 -25.86
C SER A 55 24.08 -20.19 -24.63
N ASP A 56 25.09 -20.73 -23.96
CA ASP A 56 25.90 -20.07 -22.95
C ASP A 56 27.27 -19.77 -23.58
N GLN A 57 27.64 -18.51 -23.74
CA GLN A 57 29.00 -18.08 -24.07
C GLN A 57 29.29 -16.73 -23.41
N THR A 58 29.79 -16.81 -22.19
CA THR A 58 30.66 -15.82 -21.56
C THR A 58 32.05 -15.89 -22.19
N GLY A 59 32.66 -14.74 -22.51
CA GLY A 59 34.07 -14.77 -22.88
C GLY A 59 34.69 -13.45 -23.34
N ARG A 60 35.31 -12.78 -22.37
CA ARG A 60 36.68 -12.25 -22.46
C ARG A 60 36.89 -10.82 -22.96
N THR A 61 37.23 -10.00 -21.98
CA THR A 61 37.97 -8.73 -22.02
C THR A 61 39.35 -8.87 -22.66
N GLY A 62 39.70 -7.91 -23.51
CA GLY A 62 41.05 -7.69 -24.04
C GLY A 62 41.34 -6.19 -24.11
N ARG A 63 42.58 -5.83 -23.77
CA ARG A 63 43.13 -4.51 -23.43
C ARG A 63 44.08 -4.03 -24.55
N SER A 64 44.39 -2.72 -24.54
CA SER A 64 45.59 -2.08 -25.14
C SER A 64 45.56 -1.86 -26.68
N ASP A 65 46.05 -0.79 -27.30
CA ASP A 65 46.85 0.40 -26.95
C ASP A 65 46.58 1.51 -28.01
N VAL A 66 46.81 2.79 -27.67
CA VAL A 66 46.97 3.90 -28.63
C VAL A 66 48.12 4.81 -28.17
N PRO A 67 49.10 5.14 -29.03
CA PRO A 67 49.98 6.30 -28.83
C PRO A 67 49.58 7.46 -29.76
N GLY A 68 49.75 8.68 -29.26
CA GLY A 68 49.20 9.89 -29.86
C GLY A 68 50.07 10.60 -30.89
N GLN A 69 49.64 11.81 -31.27
CA GLN A 69 50.52 12.89 -31.73
C GLN A 69 49.80 14.24 -31.73
N ALA A 70 50.59 15.28 -31.47
CA ALA A 70 50.24 16.68 -31.37
C ALA A 70 50.09 17.37 -32.75
N GLY A 71 49.39 18.50 -32.76
CA GLY A 71 49.35 19.44 -33.89
C GLY A 71 48.70 20.76 -33.49
N ASP A 72 49.55 21.74 -33.21
CA ASP A 72 49.29 23.15 -32.94
C ASP A 72 48.87 23.89 -34.23
N THR A 73 48.01 24.92 -34.13
CA THR A 73 48.12 26.24 -34.81
C THR A 73 46.83 27.09 -34.67
N GLY A 74 46.96 28.21 -33.94
CA GLY A 74 46.74 29.56 -34.47
C GLY A 74 45.32 30.07 -34.82
N GLY A 75 44.81 30.97 -33.96
CA GLY A 75 44.44 32.35 -34.34
C GLY A 75 43.00 32.63 -34.83
N ALA A 76 42.24 33.41 -34.05
CA ALA A 76 41.79 34.77 -34.42
C ALA A 76 40.71 35.28 -33.45
N ASP A 77 40.92 36.49 -32.96
CA ASP A 77 39.97 37.32 -32.23
C ASP A 77 38.64 37.48 -32.99
N THR A 78 37.53 37.35 -32.25
CA THR A 78 36.34 38.18 -32.48
C THR A 78 35.56 38.31 -31.18
N SER A 79 35.68 39.49 -30.60
CA SER A 79 34.90 40.00 -29.48
C SER A 79 33.45 40.22 -29.91
N ALA A 80 32.51 39.49 -29.31
CA ALA A 80 31.08 39.77 -29.40
C ALA A 80 30.40 39.49 -28.05
N GLY A 81 29.97 40.59 -27.40
CA GLY A 81 28.87 40.71 -26.45
C GLY A 81 28.62 39.58 -25.45
N THR A 82 29.18 39.70 -24.24
CA THR A 82 28.73 38.99 -23.05
C THR A 82 27.31 39.44 -22.68
N GLY A 83 26.30 38.65 -23.08
CA GLY A 83 24.95 38.69 -22.50
C GLY A 83 24.93 38.13 -21.07
N PRO A 84 23.91 38.43 -20.27
CA PRO A 84 23.92 38.15 -18.84
C PRO A 84 23.80 36.64 -18.56
N ASN A 85 24.78 36.07 -17.86
CA ASN A 85 24.79 34.73 -17.26
C ASN A 85 24.15 33.62 -18.11
N ALA A 86 24.86 33.15 -19.13
CA ALA A 86 24.61 31.82 -19.67
C ALA A 86 24.90 30.77 -18.58
N ASP A 87 23.89 29.97 -18.25
CA ASP A 87 24.00 28.80 -17.39
C ASP A 87 25.03 27.84 -18.01
N PRO A 88 26.17 27.53 -17.35
CA PRO A 88 27.24 26.73 -17.94
C PRO A 88 26.84 25.28 -18.24
N ASP A 89 25.67 24.84 -17.76
CA ASP A 89 25.08 23.51 -18.01
C ASP A 89 23.96 23.53 -19.08
N ALA A 90 23.83 24.62 -19.86
CA ALA A 90 22.82 24.69 -20.92
C ALA A 90 23.21 23.80 -22.12
N ASP A 91 22.50 22.67 -22.27
CA ASP A 91 22.52 21.89 -23.51
C ASP A 91 22.07 22.77 -24.69
N PRO A 92 22.94 23.07 -25.66
CA PRO A 92 22.63 23.97 -26.77
C PRO A 92 21.53 23.43 -27.69
N ASP A 93 21.26 22.13 -27.64
CA ASP A 93 20.26 21.46 -28.48
C ASP A 93 18.89 21.33 -27.78
N ALA A 94 18.79 21.67 -26.50
CA ALA A 94 17.53 21.58 -25.75
C ALA A 94 16.56 22.70 -26.15
N ILE A 95 15.41 22.34 -26.73
CA ILE A 95 14.33 23.27 -27.03
C ILE A 95 13.79 23.84 -25.70
N PRO A 96 13.81 25.17 -25.50
CA PRO A 96 13.26 25.79 -24.30
C PRO A 96 11.80 25.38 -24.09
N TRP A 97 11.39 25.09 -22.86
CA TRP A 97 10.01 24.64 -22.58
C TRP A 97 8.95 25.62 -23.10
N ARG A 98 9.31 26.90 -23.20
CA ARG A 98 8.48 27.99 -23.73
C ARG A 98 8.11 27.82 -25.20
N ASN A 99 8.96 27.13 -25.97
CA ASN A 99 8.78 26.91 -27.40
C ASN A 99 8.12 25.56 -27.71
N LEU A 100 8.03 24.67 -26.72
CA LEU A 100 7.37 23.37 -26.88
C LEU A 100 5.89 23.56 -27.23
N ASP A 101 5.43 22.76 -28.20
CA ASP A 101 4.04 22.72 -28.66
C ASP A 101 3.49 24.11 -29.05
N GLY A 102 4.30 24.93 -29.72
CA GLY A 102 3.90 26.27 -30.17
C GLY A 102 3.46 27.19 -29.03
N GLY A 103 4.14 27.09 -27.87
CA GLY A 103 3.89 27.92 -26.68
C GLY A 103 2.65 27.53 -25.88
N ALA A 104 2.11 26.33 -26.08
CA ALA A 104 0.89 25.89 -25.41
C ALA A 104 1.04 25.80 -23.89
N TYR A 105 2.24 25.53 -23.37
CA TYR A 105 2.54 25.50 -21.94
C TYR A 105 2.61 26.90 -21.32
N VAL A 106 3.13 27.89 -22.06
CA VAL A 106 3.12 29.30 -21.63
C VAL A 106 1.69 29.79 -21.45
N ARG A 107 0.81 29.48 -22.42
CA ARG A 107 -0.63 29.81 -22.34
C ARG A 107 -1.31 29.15 -21.14
N LEU A 108 -0.96 27.90 -20.82
CA LEU A 108 -1.53 27.15 -19.70
C LEU A 108 -1.11 27.69 -18.33
N LEU A 109 0.16 28.06 -18.20
CA LEU A 109 0.72 28.60 -16.96
C LEU A 109 0.28 30.05 -16.73
N GLY A 110 0.00 30.80 -17.81
CA GLY A 110 -0.45 32.18 -17.73
C GLY A 110 0.58 33.04 -16.98
N PRO A 111 0.20 33.78 -15.92
CA PRO A 111 1.15 34.60 -15.15
C PRO A 111 2.31 33.81 -14.52
N LEU A 112 2.15 32.51 -14.28
CA LEU A 112 3.23 31.68 -13.72
C LEU A 112 4.39 31.49 -14.71
N ALA A 113 4.15 31.64 -16.01
CA ALA A 113 5.21 31.53 -17.02
C ALA A 113 6.22 32.70 -16.97
N ALA A 114 5.84 33.82 -16.36
CA ALA A 114 6.70 34.99 -16.19
C ALA A 114 7.60 34.88 -14.95
N ASP A 115 7.33 33.93 -14.05
CA ASP A 115 8.10 33.71 -12.84
C ASP A 115 9.45 33.04 -13.20
N PRO A 116 10.59 33.67 -12.89
CA PRO A 116 11.91 33.15 -13.29
C PRO A 116 12.26 31.84 -12.59
N ASP A 117 11.80 31.62 -11.36
CA ASP A 117 12.11 30.41 -10.60
C ASP A 117 11.29 29.22 -11.12
N VAL A 118 10.01 29.46 -11.46
CA VAL A 118 9.20 28.49 -12.20
C VAL A 118 9.81 28.21 -13.57
N GLY A 119 10.32 29.24 -14.25
CA GLY A 119 11.02 29.10 -15.53
C GLY A 119 12.19 28.12 -15.43
N ARG A 120 13.09 28.31 -14.46
CA ARG A 120 14.26 27.43 -14.22
C ARG A 120 13.84 26.00 -13.88
N LEU A 121 12.82 25.81 -13.06
CA LEU A 121 12.27 24.48 -12.76
C LEU A 121 11.80 23.77 -14.03
N LEU A 122 11.11 24.49 -14.92
CA LEU A 122 10.57 23.93 -16.16
C LEU A 122 11.64 23.72 -17.24
N ASP A 123 12.66 24.58 -17.30
CA ASP A 123 13.84 24.36 -18.15
C ASP A 123 14.54 23.06 -17.73
N ARG A 124 14.69 22.82 -16.42
CA ARG A 124 15.19 21.54 -15.91
C ARG A 124 14.28 20.36 -16.26
N CYS A 125 12.96 20.53 -16.18
CA CYS A 125 12.00 19.51 -16.64
C CYS A 125 12.14 19.19 -18.13
N ALA A 126 12.52 20.16 -18.96
CA ALA A 126 12.69 19.96 -20.39
C ALA A 126 13.98 19.20 -20.74
N ARG A 127 15.02 19.33 -19.91
CA ARG A 127 16.30 18.62 -20.11
C ARG A 127 16.15 17.10 -19.91
N ASP A 128 15.26 16.64 -19.00
CA ASP A 128 15.04 15.21 -18.65
C ASP A 128 16.36 14.42 -18.56
N ASP A 129 17.39 15.07 -18.04
CA ASP A 129 18.55 14.37 -17.54
C ASP A 129 18.02 13.53 -16.37
N ASP A 130 18.14 12.21 -16.43
CA ASP A 130 17.69 11.27 -15.38
C ASP A 130 18.28 11.59 -13.96
N THR A 131 19.02 12.69 -13.84
CA THR A 131 19.40 13.40 -12.61
C THR A 131 18.18 13.56 -11.69
N PRO A 132 18.19 12.90 -10.53
CA PRO A 132 17.09 13.00 -9.59
C PRO A 132 16.94 14.44 -9.09
N TYR A 133 15.72 14.98 -9.17
CA TYR A 133 15.39 16.27 -8.55
C TYR A 133 15.65 16.20 -7.05
N ASP A 134 16.42 17.16 -6.54
CA ASP A 134 16.50 17.38 -5.10
C ASP A 134 15.17 17.99 -4.63
N ARG A 135 14.64 17.48 -3.52
CA ARG A 135 13.45 18.05 -2.88
C ARG A 135 13.71 19.50 -2.45
N ALA A 136 14.90 19.80 -1.97
CA ALA A 136 15.28 21.16 -1.58
C ALA A 136 15.16 22.15 -2.74
N PHE A 137 15.44 21.69 -3.97
CA PHE A 137 15.29 22.51 -5.18
C PHE A 137 13.82 22.82 -5.50
N VAL A 138 12.92 21.84 -5.41
CA VAL A 138 11.49 22.06 -5.66
C VAL A 138 10.86 22.91 -4.57
N ASP A 139 11.23 22.69 -3.31
CA ASP A 139 10.75 23.46 -2.16
C ASP A 139 11.26 24.92 -2.20
N ALA A 140 12.42 25.17 -2.82
CA ALA A 140 12.98 26.51 -2.99
C ALA A 140 12.30 27.34 -4.08
N VAL A 141 11.45 26.75 -4.94
CA VAL A 141 10.77 27.47 -6.02
C VAL A 141 9.36 27.85 -5.58
N PRO A 142 9.09 29.14 -5.31
CA PRO A 142 7.75 29.59 -4.95
C PRO A 142 6.77 29.21 -6.05
N ARG A 143 5.57 28.74 -5.66
CA ARG A 143 4.48 28.39 -6.60
C ARG A 143 4.79 27.22 -7.55
N ALA A 144 5.88 26.47 -7.35
CA ALA A 144 6.18 25.24 -8.10
C ALA A 144 5.01 24.26 -8.10
N ALA A 145 4.42 23.99 -6.93
CA ALA A 145 3.27 23.09 -6.80
C ALA A 145 2.05 23.55 -7.60
N GLU A 146 1.81 24.86 -7.72
CA GLU A 146 0.72 25.39 -8.55
C GLU A 146 1.02 25.24 -10.04
N ALA A 147 2.26 25.52 -10.48
CA ALA A 147 2.68 25.36 -11.87
C ALA A 147 2.59 23.89 -12.32
N LEU A 148 3.14 22.96 -11.55
CA LEU A 148 3.11 21.52 -11.84
C LEU A 148 1.68 20.97 -11.87
N ARG A 149 0.80 21.43 -10.97
CA ARG A 149 -0.64 21.07 -10.96
C ARG A 149 -1.35 21.47 -12.24
N ARG A 150 -1.09 22.67 -12.76
CA ARG A 150 -1.69 23.13 -14.03
C ARG A 150 -1.22 22.31 -15.21
N LEU A 151 0.07 21.95 -15.24
CA LEU A 151 0.65 21.18 -16.32
C LEU A 151 0.06 19.77 -16.43
N VAL A 152 -0.19 19.09 -15.31
CA VAL A 152 -0.83 17.75 -15.30
C VAL A 152 -2.34 17.78 -15.56
N ALA A 153 -2.99 18.94 -15.44
CA ALA A 153 -4.42 19.05 -15.71
C ALA A 153 -4.76 19.03 -17.21
N LYS A 154 -3.79 19.23 -18.11
CA LYS A 154 -4.00 19.34 -19.55
C LYS A 154 -3.69 18.02 -20.27
N GLU A 155 -4.44 17.70 -21.32
CA GLU A 155 -4.05 16.65 -22.26
C GLU A 155 -2.73 17.03 -22.95
N HIS A 156 -1.78 16.11 -22.93
CA HIS A 156 -0.43 16.35 -23.42
C HIS A 156 -0.36 16.14 -24.95
N PRO A 157 0.33 17.04 -25.67
CA PRO A 157 0.46 16.99 -27.12
C PRO A 157 1.35 15.83 -27.58
N ALA A 158 1.17 15.41 -28.83
CA ALA A 158 1.98 14.37 -29.46
C ALA A 158 3.30 14.96 -29.98
N GLY A 159 4.41 14.65 -29.31
CA GLY A 159 5.76 15.03 -29.72
C GLY A 159 6.81 14.46 -28.77
N GLU A 160 7.98 14.08 -29.28
CA GLU A 160 9.05 13.47 -28.46
C GLU A 160 9.56 14.43 -27.37
N ASP A 161 9.80 15.69 -27.72
CA ASP A 161 10.24 16.72 -26.76
C ASP A 161 9.16 17.04 -25.72
N ALA A 162 7.89 16.99 -26.12
CA ALA A 162 6.78 17.14 -25.19
C ALA A 162 6.70 15.94 -24.22
N HIS A 163 6.92 14.71 -24.69
CA HIS A 163 6.98 13.53 -23.82
C HIS A 163 8.15 13.60 -22.83
N ARG A 164 9.32 14.08 -23.28
CA ARG A 164 10.49 14.32 -22.45
C ARG A 164 10.16 15.33 -21.33
N PHE A 165 9.65 16.49 -21.71
CA PHE A 165 9.26 17.55 -20.77
C PHE A 165 8.22 17.08 -19.73
N VAL A 166 7.18 16.36 -20.16
CA VAL A 166 6.17 15.84 -19.23
C VAL A 166 6.76 14.76 -18.32
N GLY A 167 7.72 13.97 -18.79
CA GLY A 167 8.53 13.07 -17.96
C GLY A 167 9.21 13.81 -16.80
N GLY A 168 9.92 14.90 -17.11
CA GLY A 168 10.54 15.77 -16.11
C GLY A 168 9.53 16.36 -15.12
N VAL A 169 8.36 16.81 -15.59
CA VAL A 169 7.27 17.32 -14.74
C VAL A 169 6.76 16.25 -13.77
N LEU A 170 6.58 15.00 -14.21
CA LEU A 170 6.16 13.89 -13.35
C LEU A 170 7.22 13.55 -12.29
N ASN A 171 8.50 13.63 -12.63
CA ASN A 171 9.60 13.45 -11.68
C ASN A 171 9.65 14.58 -10.63
N ALA A 172 9.44 15.84 -11.06
CA ALA A 172 9.35 16.97 -10.15
C ALA A 172 8.15 16.85 -9.18
N LEU A 173 7.00 16.35 -9.68
CA LEU A 173 5.83 16.08 -8.84
C LEU A 173 6.10 15.04 -7.75
N ALA A 174 6.98 14.06 -8.00
CA ALA A 174 7.32 13.06 -6.99
C ALA A 174 8.08 13.64 -5.78
N ARG A 175 8.53 14.89 -5.85
CA ARG A 175 9.21 15.61 -4.76
C ARG A 175 8.30 16.51 -3.93
N LEU A 176 7.07 16.74 -4.39
CA LEU A 176 6.07 17.42 -3.57
C LEU A 176 5.70 16.60 -2.32
N PRO A 177 5.11 17.24 -1.30
CA PRO A 177 4.58 16.52 -0.14
C PRO A 177 3.64 15.37 -0.56
N PRO A 178 3.71 14.19 0.08
CA PRO A 178 2.98 12.99 -0.36
C PRO A 178 1.47 13.18 -0.54
N GLU A 179 0.85 14.01 0.31
CA GLU A 179 -0.56 14.36 0.27
C GLU A 179 -0.98 15.10 -1.02
N GLU A 180 -0.05 15.80 -1.66
CA GLU A 180 -0.26 16.50 -2.94
C GLU A 180 0.22 15.66 -4.12
N ALA A 181 1.40 15.04 -4.00
CA ALA A 181 2.01 14.25 -5.07
C ALA A 181 1.15 13.05 -5.46
N VAL A 182 0.66 12.28 -4.48
CA VAL A 182 -0.05 11.02 -4.72
C VAL A 182 -1.33 11.19 -5.54
N PRO A 183 -2.26 12.11 -5.20
CA PRO A 183 -3.46 12.33 -6.00
C PRO A 183 -3.18 12.79 -7.43
N LEU A 184 -2.15 13.63 -7.63
CA LEU A 184 -1.79 14.17 -8.94
C LEU A 184 -1.18 13.10 -9.85
N LEU A 185 -0.23 12.32 -9.34
CA LEU A 185 0.41 11.23 -10.07
C LEU A 185 -0.57 10.07 -10.34
N THR A 186 -1.48 9.80 -9.40
CA THR A 186 -2.57 8.84 -9.62
C THR A 186 -3.48 9.30 -10.75
N ARG A 187 -3.87 10.58 -10.76
CA ARG A 187 -4.69 11.15 -11.84
C ARG A 187 -3.96 11.10 -13.19
N ALA A 188 -2.67 11.43 -13.23
CA ALA A 188 -1.85 11.33 -14.43
C ALA A 188 -1.77 9.89 -14.96
N ALA A 189 -1.73 8.89 -14.07
CA ALA A 189 -1.77 7.48 -14.44
C ALA A 189 -3.17 7.02 -14.90
N GLU A 190 -4.24 7.65 -14.41
CA GLU A 190 -5.64 7.33 -14.76
C GLU A 190 -6.19 8.10 -15.97
N GLN A 191 -5.58 9.22 -16.36
CA GLN A 191 -6.09 10.11 -17.40
C GLN A 191 -6.36 9.35 -18.71
N LYS A 192 -7.63 9.41 -19.13
CA LYS A 192 -8.19 8.77 -20.33
C LYS A 192 -7.98 9.60 -21.60
N SER A 193 -6.86 10.29 -21.77
CA SER A 193 -6.63 10.93 -23.07
C SER A 193 -6.59 9.83 -24.13
N GLY A 194 -7.37 10.02 -25.21
CA GLY A 194 -7.68 9.02 -26.22
C GLY A 194 -6.43 8.25 -26.68
N LEU A 195 -6.47 6.93 -26.52
CA LEU A 195 -5.33 6.05 -26.79
C LEU A 195 -5.03 5.96 -28.28
N THR A 196 -4.02 6.69 -28.70
CA THR A 196 -3.01 6.12 -29.59
C THR A 196 -1.93 5.44 -28.76
N ALA A 197 -1.17 4.51 -29.35
CA ALA A 197 -0.11 3.75 -28.70
C ALA A 197 1.01 4.60 -28.03
N GLY A 198 1.03 5.91 -28.28
CA GLY A 198 2.03 6.86 -27.77
C GLY A 198 1.90 7.28 -26.31
N SER A 199 0.75 7.07 -25.63
CA SER A 199 0.54 7.58 -24.27
C SER A 199 0.98 6.62 -23.15
N LEU A 200 1.24 5.35 -23.48
CA LEU A 200 1.61 4.31 -22.50
C LEU A 200 2.96 4.55 -21.80
N PRO A 201 4.02 5.05 -22.48
CA PRO A 201 5.27 5.42 -21.82
C PRO A 201 5.07 6.45 -20.71
N LEU A 202 4.20 7.44 -20.94
CA LEU A 202 3.91 8.48 -19.96
C LEU A 202 3.16 7.94 -18.75
N THR A 203 2.16 7.07 -18.97
CA THR A 203 1.47 6.38 -17.87
C THR A 203 2.44 5.55 -17.02
N ARG A 204 3.37 4.82 -17.65
CA ARG A 204 4.40 4.05 -16.93
C ARG A 204 5.35 4.95 -16.15
N ARG A 205 5.74 6.11 -16.70
CA ARG A 205 6.53 7.13 -15.99
C ARG A 205 5.75 7.68 -14.78
N ALA A 206 4.46 8.00 -14.92
CA ALA A 206 3.63 8.45 -13.79
C ALA A 206 3.54 7.42 -12.67
N ILE A 207 3.37 6.13 -13.02
CA ILE A 207 3.37 5.02 -12.03
C ILE A 207 4.74 4.86 -11.37
N ARG A 208 5.84 5.04 -12.12
CA ARG A 208 7.21 5.02 -11.58
C ARG A 208 7.40 6.19 -10.60
N ALA A 209 7.09 7.41 -11.00
CA ALA A 209 7.17 8.60 -10.16
C ALA A 209 6.31 8.45 -8.88
N LEU A 210 5.09 7.92 -9.00
CA LEU A 210 4.24 7.60 -7.86
C LEU A 210 4.93 6.62 -6.90
N ALA A 211 5.62 5.61 -7.44
CA ALA A 211 6.38 4.64 -6.68
C ALA A 211 7.70 5.18 -6.10
N GLU A 212 8.10 6.41 -6.41
CA GLU A 212 9.28 7.09 -5.85
C GLU A 212 8.90 8.11 -4.75
N VAL A 213 7.64 8.56 -4.69
CA VAL A 213 7.13 9.43 -3.62
C VAL A 213 7.31 8.75 -2.25
N PRO A 214 7.90 9.37 -1.23
CA PRO A 214 8.03 8.76 0.09
C PRO A 214 6.68 8.65 0.82
N GLY A 215 6.55 7.71 1.75
CA GLY A 215 5.40 7.60 2.64
C GLY A 215 4.34 6.54 2.29
N GLU A 216 3.38 6.39 3.21
CA GLU A 216 2.37 5.31 3.26
C GLU A 216 1.14 5.55 2.38
N LEU A 217 1.03 6.72 1.76
CA LEU A 217 -0.08 7.05 0.84
C LEU A 217 0.07 6.37 -0.54
N VAL A 218 1.28 5.92 -0.89
CA VAL A 218 1.61 5.34 -2.20
C VAL A 218 1.06 3.91 -2.40
N PRO A 219 1.23 2.96 -1.45
CA PRO A 219 0.71 1.59 -1.63
C PRO A 219 -0.81 1.51 -1.90
N PRO A 220 -1.70 2.25 -1.20
CA PRO A 220 -3.13 2.26 -1.54
C PRO A 220 -3.40 2.78 -2.95
N ALA A 221 -2.71 3.83 -3.38
CA ALA A 221 -2.86 4.39 -4.72
C ALA A 221 -2.42 3.40 -5.80
N LEU A 222 -1.26 2.77 -5.63
CA LEU A 222 -0.76 1.73 -6.55
C LEU A 222 -1.66 0.48 -6.54
N HIS A 223 -2.18 0.07 -5.38
CA HIS A 223 -3.11 -1.05 -5.29
C HIS A 223 -4.40 -0.77 -6.06
N ARG A 224 -4.97 0.43 -5.89
CA ARG A 224 -6.16 0.87 -6.63
C ARG A 224 -5.92 0.86 -8.14
N LEU A 225 -4.79 1.40 -8.61
CA LEU A 225 -4.41 1.34 -10.03
C LEU A 225 -4.24 -0.11 -10.52
N ALA A 226 -3.73 -1.00 -9.67
CA ALA A 226 -3.55 -2.42 -9.99
C ALA A 226 -4.87 -3.20 -10.09
N SER A 227 -5.89 -2.83 -9.30
CA SER A 227 -7.16 -3.57 -9.22
C SER A 227 -8.29 -2.95 -10.05
N GLU A 228 -8.40 -1.62 -10.09
CA GLU A 228 -9.55 -0.91 -10.67
C GLU A 228 -9.29 -0.36 -12.07
N SER A 229 -8.04 -0.33 -12.55
CA SER A 229 -7.74 0.25 -13.87
C SER A 229 -8.32 -0.60 -15.01
N PRO A 230 -8.99 0.01 -16.01
CA PRO A 230 -9.56 -0.73 -17.14
C PRO A 230 -8.49 -1.37 -18.04
N ARG A 231 -7.26 -0.85 -18.06
CA ARG A 231 -6.17 -1.29 -18.95
C ARG A 231 -5.24 -2.29 -18.27
N ALA A 232 -4.98 -3.41 -18.93
CA ALA A 232 -4.16 -4.49 -18.38
C ALA A 232 -2.70 -4.07 -18.15
N GLU A 233 -2.15 -3.22 -19.01
CA GLU A 233 -0.77 -2.73 -18.93
C GLU A 233 -0.56 -1.83 -17.73
N VAL A 234 -1.56 -0.99 -17.41
CA VAL A 234 -1.56 -0.13 -16.21
C VAL A 234 -1.64 -0.99 -14.97
N ARG A 235 -2.55 -1.99 -14.95
CA ARG A 235 -2.63 -2.94 -13.84
C ARG A 235 -1.31 -3.65 -13.61
N LYS A 236 -0.68 -4.16 -14.67
CA LYS A 236 0.61 -4.88 -14.61
C LYS A 236 1.74 -3.97 -14.14
N ALA A 237 1.84 -2.75 -14.65
CA ALA A 237 2.88 -1.80 -14.26
C ALA A 237 2.71 -1.35 -12.79
N ALA A 238 1.49 -1.01 -12.38
CA ALA A 238 1.17 -0.63 -11.01
C ALA A 238 1.42 -1.80 -10.04
N TYR A 239 1.01 -3.02 -10.39
CA TYR A 239 1.28 -4.21 -9.60
C TYR A 239 2.78 -4.52 -9.51
N ALA A 240 3.55 -4.35 -10.59
CA ALA A 240 5.00 -4.56 -10.57
C ALA A 240 5.70 -3.57 -9.63
N ARG A 241 5.32 -2.28 -9.65
CA ARG A 241 5.87 -1.27 -8.75
C ARG A 241 5.39 -1.42 -7.32
N LEU A 242 4.12 -1.76 -7.13
CA LEU A 242 3.57 -2.15 -5.83
C LEU A 242 4.37 -3.33 -5.28
N ARG A 243 4.55 -4.40 -6.06
CA ARG A 243 5.34 -5.57 -5.66
C ARG A 243 6.79 -5.19 -5.39
N GLN A 244 7.45 -4.40 -6.22
CA GLN A 244 8.83 -3.97 -5.98
C GLN A 244 8.92 -3.21 -4.66
N ARG A 245 8.00 -2.26 -4.43
CA ARG A 245 7.94 -1.49 -3.19
C ARG A 245 7.58 -2.37 -1.99
N LEU A 246 6.70 -3.35 -2.15
CA LEU A 246 6.35 -4.39 -1.17
C LEU A 246 7.34 -5.57 -1.10
N VAL A 247 8.43 -5.55 -1.88
CA VAL A 247 9.54 -6.51 -1.78
C VAL A 247 10.73 -5.83 -1.12
N THR A 248 10.96 -4.55 -1.45
CA THR A 248 11.83 -3.65 -0.67
C THR A 248 11.25 -3.40 0.72
N LEU A 249 9.92 -3.46 0.87
CA LEU A 249 9.19 -3.42 2.13
C LEU A 249 8.54 -4.78 2.35
N SER A 250 9.04 -5.64 3.24
CA SER A 250 8.39 -6.91 3.63
C SER A 250 7.03 -6.74 4.38
N LEU A 251 6.25 -5.74 3.95
CA LEU A 251 5.26 -4.95 4.68
C LEU A 251 4.13 -4.57 3.72
N ALA A 252 3.19 -5.48 3.48
CA ALA A 252 1.84 -5.00 3.20
C ALA A 252 1.40 -4.21 4.44
N PRO A 253 1.11 -2.91 4.36
CA PRO A 253 0.75 -2.14 5.55
C PRO A 253 -0.53 -2.70 6.15
N GLU A 254 -0.62 -2.70 7.48
CA GLU A 254 -1.59 -3.53 8.21
C GLU A 254 -3.07 -3.20 7.88
N TRP A 255 -3.34 -2.03 7.31
CA TRP A 255 -4.65 -1.64 6.79
C TRP A 255 -5.12 -2.44 5.55
N THR A 256 -4.22 -3.12 4.82
CA THR A 256 -4.60 -3.98 3.69
C THR A 256 -5.17 -5.33 4.12
N VAL A 257 -5.10 -5.64 5.41
CA VAL A 257 -5.52 -6.95 5.92
C VAL A 257 -7.03 -7.01 5.96
N GLU A 258 -7.58 -8.03 5.31
CA GLU A 258 -9.01 -8.27 5.33
C GLU A 258 -9.48 -8.60 6.76
N ARG A 259 -10.67 -8.12 7.12
CA ARG A 259 -11.28 -8.36 8.45
C ARG A 259 -12.05 -9.69 8.52
N PHE A 260 -12.19 -10.41 7.40
CA PHE A 260 -12.83 -11.74 7.30
C PHE A 260 -14.22 -11.83 7.96
N ARG A 261 -14.97 -10.72 7.94
CA ARG A 261 -16.28 -10.57 8.61
C ARG A 261 -16.24 -10.94 10.11
N LEU A 262 -15.07 -10.88 10.74
CA LEU A 262 -14.93 -11.12 12.17
C LEU A 262 -15.56 -9.96 12.95
N ASP A 263 -16.27 -10.32 14.02
CA ASP A 263 -16.83 -9.35 14.97
C ASP A 263 -15.74 -8.74 15.88
N ALA A 264 -16.16 -7.89 16.83
CA ALA A 264 -15.25 -7.27 17.81
C ALA A 264 -14.57 -8.29 18.75
N SER A 265 -15.09 -9.52 18.81
CA SER A 265 -14.50 -10.65 19.53
C SER A 265 -13.55 -11.49 18.66
N SER A 266 -13.25 -11.05 17.44
CA SER A 266 -12.44 -11.80 16.47
C SER A 266 -13.01 -13.16 16.13
N SER A 267 -14.35 -13.26 16.10
CA SER A 267 -15.06 -14.49 15.77
C SER A 267 -16.10 -14.25 14.68
N THR A 268 -16.43 -15.30 13.94
CA THR A 268 -17.59 -15.30 13.04
C THR A 268 -18.33 -16.62 13.15
N ARG A 269 -19.63 -16.56 12.86
CA ARG A 269 -20.56 -17.70 12.96
C ARG A 269 -21.09 -18.04 11.58
N ILE A 270 -20.97 -19.31 11.21
CA ILE A 270 -21.46 -19.84 9.93
C ILE A 270 -22.48 -20.94 10.22
N ALA A 271 -23.69 -20.81 9.68
CA ALA A 271 -24.72 -21.83 9.81
C ALA A 271 -24.36 -23.02 8.90
N VAL A 272 -23.98 -24.15 9.49
CA VAL A 272 -23.60 -25.36 8.74
C VAL A 272 -24.77 -26.32 8.54
N GLY A 273 -25.89 -26.10 9.22
CA GLY A 273 -27.14 -26.83 9.04
C GLY A 273 -28.27 -26.22 9.89
N PRO A 274 -29.48 -26.79 9.85
CA PRO A 274 -30.64 -26.25 10.58
C PRO A 274 -30.47 -26.28 12.11
N HIS A 275 -29.56 -27.10 12.62
CA HIS A 275 -29.31 -27.27 14.05
C HIS A 275 -27.84 -27.14 14.43
N HIS A 276 -26.98 -26.64 13.53
CA HIS A 276 -25.55 -26.62 13.72
C HIS A 276 -24.92 -25.31 13.26
N THR A 277 -24.06 -24.74 14.10
CA THR A 277 -23.33 -23.50 13.82
C THR A 277 -21.84 -23.73 14.04
N ALA A 278 -21.02 -23.39 13.05
CA ALA A 278 -19.58 -23.31 13.22
C ALA A 278 -19.19 -21.91 13.70
N VAL A 279 -18.30 -21.84 14.67
CA VAL A 279 -17.68 -20.61 15.16
C VAL A 279 -16.20 -20.66 14.80
N VAL A 280 -15.78 -19.75 13.93
CA VAL A 280 -14.37 -19.59 13.55
C VAL A 280 -13.83 -18.38 14.31
N ALA A 281 -12.80 -18.56 15.12
CA ALA A 281 -12.27 -17.51 15.99
C ALA A 281 -10.74 -17.47 15.97
N VAL A 282 -10.18 -16.26 16.08
CA VAL A 282 -8.75 -16.04 16.31
C VAL A 282 -8.52 -15.84 17.81
N THR A 283 -7.80 -16.77 18.44
CA THR A 283 -7.49 -16.74 19.87
C THR A 283 -6.33 -15.80 20.19
N SER A 284 -6.11 -15.53 21.48
CA SER A 284 -4.94 -14.77 21.96
C SER A 284 -3.63 -15.40 21.50
N GLY A 285 -2.74 -14.58 20.92
CA GLY A 285 -1.51 -15.04 20.31
C GLY A 285 -1.66 -15.45 18.84
N GLY A 286 -2.86 -15.36 18.26
CA GLY A 286 -3.08 -15.65 16.84
C GLY A 286 -3.10 -17.14 16.53
N ARG A 287 -3.95 -17.93 17.20
CA ARG A 287 -4.29 -19.28 16.72
C ARG A 287 -5.72 -19.28 16.21
N VAL A 288 -5.96 -19.93 15.08
CA VAL A 288 -7.31 -20.07 14.53
C VAL A 288 -7.96 -21.32 15.12
N LYS A 289 -9.12 -21.17 15.75
CA LYS A 289 -9.92 -22.26 16.31
C LYS A 289 -11.27 -22.31 15.61
N VAL A 290 -11.69 -23.52 15.27
CA VAL A 290 -13.04 -23.81 14.77
C VAL A 290 -13.75 -24.66 15.81
N THR A 291 -14.89 -24.20 16.31
CA THR A 291 -15.77 -24.98 17.20
C THR A 291 -17.15 -25.10 16.60
N TYR A 292 -17.80 -26.25 16.79
CA TYR A 292 -19.16 -26.48 16.32
C TYR A 292 -20.10 -26.45 17.50
N HIS A 293 -21.30 -25.90 17.31
CA HIS A 293 -22.32 -25.78 18.34
C HIS A 293 -23.63 -26.37 17.81
N ASN A 294 -24.42 -26.98 18.69
CA ASN A 294 -25.76 -27.46 18.36
C ASN A 294 -26.81 -26.33 18.43
N LYS A 295 -28.07 -26.65 18.16
CA LYS A 295 -29.21 -25.70 18.22
C LYS A 295 -29.42 -25.06 19.59
N TYR A 296 -28.88 -25.65 20.65
CA TYR A 296 -28.93 -25.14 22.02
C TYR A 296 -27.67 -24.37 22.42
N GLY A 297 -26.74 -24.12 21.47
CA GLY A 297 -25.48 -23.42 21.71
C GLY A 297 -24.39 -24.24 22.39
N LYS A 298 -24.64 -25.53 22.70
CA LYS A 298 -23.65 -26.41 23.33
C LYS A 298 -22.56 -26.79 22.33
N ALA A 299 -21.31 -26.62 22.73
CA ALA A 299 -20.15 -27.01 21.92
C ALA A 299 -20.12 -28.52 21.71
N LEU A 300 -19.86 -28.93 20.46
CA LEU A 300 -19.68 -30.30 20.04
C LEU A 300 -18.20 -30.70 20.16
N ALA A 301 -17.96 -31.98 20.45
CA ALA A 301 -16.61 -32.55 20.55
C ALA A 301 -15.90 -32.67 19.18
N GLY A 302 -16.61 -32.51 18.07
CA GLY A 302 -16.06 -32.65 16.73
C GLY A 302 -16.94 -32.02 15.65
N LYS A 303 -16.58 -32.29 14.39
CA LYS A 303 -17.37 -31.88 13.24
C LYS A 303 -18.73 -32.58 13.28
N PRO A 304 -19.84 -31.87 13.04
CA PRO A 304 -21.15 -32.52 12.96
C PRO A 304 -21.17 -33.44 11.72
N THR A 305 -21.58 -34.69 11.94
CA THR A 305 -21.71 -35.74 10.89
C THR A 305 -23.16 -36.00 10.50
N ALA A 306 -24.09 -35.18 10.99
CA ALA A 306 -25.51 -35.34 10.68
C ALA A 306 -25.77 -35.13 9.18
N PRO A 307 -26.69 -35.90 8.55
CA PRO A 307 -27.07 -35.72 7.14
C PRO A 307 -27.60 -34.31 6.82
N THR A 308 -28.07 -33.58 7.85
CA THR A 308 -28.58 -32.22 7.75
C THR A 308 -27.48 -31.15 7.66
N VAL A 309 -26.21 -31.54 7.74
CA VAL A 309 -25.07 -30.65 7.54
C VAL A 309 -24.89 -30.39 6.04
N ARG A 310 -24.79 -29.12 5.67
CA ARG A 310 -24.59 -28.68 4.29
C ARG A 310 -23.10 -28.79 3.94
N PRO A 311 -22.71 -29.63 2.96
CA PRO A 311 -21.30 -29.79 2.59
C PRO A 311 -20.64 -28.49 2.15
N ALA A 312 -21.35 -27.65 1.38
CA ALA A 312 -20.86 -26.34 0.94
C ALA A 312 -20.53 -25.39 2.11
N ALA A 313 -21.35 -25.40 3.18
CA ALA A 313 -21.08 -24.57 4.36
C ALA A 313 -19.88 -25.09 5.17
N MET A 314 -19.65 -26.39 5.19
CA MET A 314 -18.45 -26.97 5.80
C MET A 314 -17.18 -26.63 5.01
N ALA A 315 -17.27 -26.57 3.67
CA ALA A 315 -16.19 -26.09 2.82
C ALA A 315 -15.89 -24.60 3.08
N GLU A 316 -16.92 -23.74 3.14
CA GLU A 316 -16.76 -22.32 3.48
C GLU A 316 -16.05 -22.11 4.83
N VAL A 317 -16.41 -22.90 5.85
CA VAL A 317 -15.75 -22.87 7.17
C VAL A 317 -14.27 -23.26 7.06
N ALA A 318 -13.94 -24.26 6.26
CA ALA A 318 -12.56 -24.71 6.07
C ALA A 318 -11.72 -23.66 5.33
N GLU A 319 -12.22 -23.14 4.21
CA GLU A 319 -11.57 -22.10 3.41
C GLU A 319 -11.32 -20.84 4.24
N LEU A 320 -12.32 -20.39 5.00
CA LEU A 320 -12.18 -19.26 5.90
C LEU A 320 -11.11 -19.51 6.97
N ALA A 321 -11.10 -20.70 7.57
CA ALA A 321 -10.10 -21.04 8.58
C ALA A 321 -8.68 -21.03 8.00
N ASP A 322 -8.49 -21.52 6.77
CA ASP A 322 -7.20 -21.51 6.08
C ASP A 322 -6.76 -20.10 5.67
N ALA A 323 -7.69 -19.28 5.17
CA ALA A 323 -7.44 -17.88 4.87
C ALA A 323 -7.03 -17.11 6.15
N LEU A 324 -7.72 -17.34 7.27
CA LEU A 324 -7.36 -16.74 8.56
C LEU A 324 -5.99 -17.22 9.06
N ARG A 325 -5.64 -18.51 8.93
CA ARG A 325 -4.31 -19.00 9.32
C ARG A 325 -3.22 -18.30 8.52
N THR A 326 -3.44 -18.15 7.22
CA THR A 326 -2.53 -17.44 6.31
C THR A 326 -2.40 -15.98 6.72
N ALA A 327 -3.52 -15.29 6.98
CA ALA A 327 -3.52 -13.89 7.41
C ALA A 327 -2.82 -13.68 8.76
N VAL A 328 -3.02 -14.59 9.72
CA VAL A 328 -2.36 -14.54 11.03
C VAL A 328 -0.85 -14.79 10.90
N ARG A 329 -0.43 -15.75 10.07
CA ARG A 329 0.99 -15.97 9.79
C ARG A 329 1.63 -14.73 9.18
N ALA A 330 0.96 -14.12 8.20
CA ALA A 330 1.43 -12.88 7.59
C ALA A 330 1.51 -11.72 8.59
N ALA A 331 0.52 -11.59 9.50
CA ALA A 331 0.54 -10.58 10.57
C ALA A 331 1.73 -10.76 11.52
N ARG A 332 2.07 -12.01 11.88
CA ARG A 332 3.27 -12.29 12.68
C ARG A 332 4.54 -11.87 11.95
N THR A 333 4.72 -12.30 10.70
CA THR A 333 5.89 -11.94 9.90
C THR A 333 6.04 -10.42 9.76
N ARG A 334 4.94 -9.69 9.61
CA ARG A 334 4.98 -8.21 9.57
C ARG A 334 5.40 -7.59 10.90
N LEU A 335 4.91 -8.10 12.03
CA LEU A 335 5.34 -7.65 13.35
C LEU A 335 6.81 -8.02 13.62
N GLU A 336 7.29 -9.16 13.15
CA GLU A 336 8.71 -9.55 13.21
C GLU A 336 9.58 -8.63 12.35
N SER A 337 9.13 -8.24 11.15
CA SER A 337 9.81 -7.23 10.35
C SER A 337 9.80 -5.87 11.05
N ALA A 338 8.65 -5.41 11.55
CA ALA A 338 8.56 -4.15 12.28
C ALA A 338 9.48 -4.12 13.51
N GLN A 339 9.61 -5.26 14.20
CA GLN A 339 10.56 -5.43 15.29
C GLN A 339 12.02 -5.36 14.81
N ARG A 340 12.38 -6.08 13.75
CA ARG A 340 13.76 -6.10 13.20
C ARG A 340 14.19 -4.74 12.65
N ASP A 341 13.26 -4.03 12.02
CA ASP A 341 13.49 -2.75 11.38
C ASP A 341 13.37 -1.57 12.37
N ASP A 342 13.10 -1.84 13.65
CA ASP A 342 12.85 -0.84 14.68
C ASP A 342 11.82 0.21 14.26
N ARG A 343 10.76 -0.24 13.59
CA ARG A 343 9.79 0.67 13.00
C ARG A 343 9.06 1.46 14.07
N GLU A 344 9.15 2.78 13.95
CA GLU A 344 8.28 3.71 14.65
C GLU A 344 6.91 3.78 13.96
N ILE A 345 5.85 3.55 14.74
CA ILE A 345 4.46 3.47 14.31
C ILE A 345 3.71 4.57 15.07
N PRO A 346 3.10 5.55 14.36
CA PRO A 346 2.29 6.58 15.01
C PRO A 346 1.12 5.97 15.80
N THR A 347 0.73 6.59 16.92
CA THR A 347 -0.37 6.12 17.77
C THR A 347 -1.67 5.83 17.00
N ALA A 348 -2.06 6.71 16.07
CA ALA A 348 -3.28 6.53 15.28
C ALA A 348 -3.27 5.23 14.45
N ASP A 349 -2.12 4.89 13.87
CA ASP A 349 -1.93 3.69 13.07
C ASP A 349 -1.87 2.44 13.96
N TRP A 350 -1.18 2.54 15.09
CA TRP A 350 -1.12 1.48 16.09
C TRP A 350 -2.52 1.10 16.58
N LEU A 351 -3.34 2.09 16.96
CA LEU A 351 -4.71 1.88 17.40
C LEU A 351 -5.54 1.21 16.29
N THR A 352 -5.58 1.82 15.11
CA THR A 352 -6.51 1.44 14.04
C THR A 352 -6.12 0.13 13.37
N HIS A 353 -4.84 -0.06 13.08
CA HIS A 353 -4.38 -1.13 12.21
C HIS A 353 -3.76 -2.29 12.98
N TYR A 354 -3.23 -2.05 14.17
CA TYR A 354 -2.64 -3.12 14.98
C TYR A 354 -3.59 -3.58 16.07
N VAL A 355 -3.82 -2.80 17.13
CA VAL A 355 -4.50 -3.32 18.31
C VAL A 355 -6.00 -3.48 18.15
N ASP A 356 -6.73 -2.61 17.43
CA ASP A 356 -8.17 -2.78 17.21
C ASP A 356 -8.53 -3.71 16.05
N HIS A 357 -7.55 -4.09 15.23
CA HIS A 357 -7.81 -4.96 14.08
C HIS A 357 -8.22 -6.38 14.54
N PRO A 358 -9.28 -7.00 13.97
CA PRO A 358 -9.81 -8.26 14.50
C PRO A 358 -8.87 -9.46 14.31
N VAL A 359 -8.02 -9.46 13.29
CA VAL A 359 -7.04 -10.54 13.07
C VAL A 359 -5.72 -10.18 13.76
N THR A 360 -5.10 -9.11 13.29
CA THR A 360 -3.81 -8.59 13.75
C THR A 360 -3.80 -8.25 15.22
N GLY A 361 -4.88 -7.66 15.73
CA GLY A 361 -4.98 -7.29 17.14
C GLY A 361 -4.84 -8.48 18.07
N ARG A 362 -5.23 -9.69 17.64
CA ARG A 362 -5.02 -10.90 18.44
C ARG A 362 -3.55 -11.32 18.55
N VAL A 363 -2.75 -10.93 17.57
CA VAL A 363 -1.29 -11.10 17.57
C VAL A 363 -0.65 -9.93 18.32
N ALA A 364 -0.93 -8.69 17.91
CA ALA A 364 -0.35 -7.46 18.45
C ALA A 364 -0.58 -7.27 19.96
N ARG A 365 -1.73 -7.68 20.51
CA ARG A 365 -2.03 -7.61 21.95
C ARG A 365 -1.27 -8.66 22.79
N ALA A 366 -0.59 -9.60 22.14
CA ALA A 366 0.24 -10.62 22.76
C ALA A 366 1.74 -10.38 22.47
N VAL A 367 2.09 -9.14 22.13
CA VAL A 367 3.44 -8.66 21.84
C VAL A 367 3.73 -7.50 22.79
N LEU A 368 4.96 -7.40 23.26
CA LEU A 368 5.47 -6.26 24.04
C LEU A 368 5.81 -5.11 23.09
N TRP A 369 5.38 -3.92 23.48
CA TRP A 369 5.57 -2.67 22.74
C TRP A 369 6.39 -1.70 23.57
N GLU A 370 7.15 -0.85 22.89
CA GLU A 370 7.76 0.33 23.48
C GLU A 370 6.98 1.57 23.02
N LEU A 371 6.73 2.51 23.92
CA LEU A 371 6.09 3.81 23.67
C LEU A 371 7.07 4.93 24.00
N ARG A 372 7.14 5.94 23.14
CA ARG A 372 7.86 7.19 23.40
C ARG A 372 6.89 8.37 23.27
N HIS A 373 6.86 9.21 24.31
CA HIS A 373 6.15 10.50 24.26
C HIS A 373 7.11 11.58 23.80
N GLY A 374 6.87 12.20 22.65
CA GLY A 374 7.77 13.19 22.04
C GLY A 374 9.22 12.69 21.95
N ASP A 375 10.15 13.45 22.54
CA ASP A 375 11.59 13.14 22.63
C ASP A 375 12.00 12.43 23.94
N GLY A 376 11.03 11.90 24.68
CA GLY A 376 11.27 11.22 25.95
C GLY A 376 11.91 9.83 25.83
N GLU A 377 12.02 9.14 26.97
CA GLU A 377 12.53 7.77 27.04
C GLU A 377 11.50 6.74 26.56
N TRP A 378 12.01 5.62 26.02
CA TRP A 378 11.18 4.50 25.61
C TRP A 378 10.71 3.68 26.82
N GLN A 379 9.40 3.46 26.90
CA GLN A 379 8.80 2.69 27.99
C GLN A 379 8.14 1.43 27.46
N THR A 380 8.48 0.28 28.05
CA THR A 380 7.97 -1.03 27.61
C THR A 380 6.66 -1.37 28.31
N GLY A 381 5.68 -1.86 27.55
CA GLY A 381 4.47 -2.40 28.14
C GLY A 381 3.68 -3.33 27.24
N LEU A 382 2.68 -3.97 27.85
CA LEU A 382 1.79 -4.90 27.18
C LEU A 382 0.43 -4.25 26.90
N PRO A 383 -0.13 -4.37 25.67
CA PRO A 383 -1.40 -3.75 25.35
C PRO A 383 -2.58 -4.31 26.16
N ARG A 384 -3.30 -3.42 26.83
CA ARG A 384 -4.59 -3.70 27.47
C ARG A 384 -5.63 -2.64 27.21
N ARG A 385 -6.88 -3.10 27.17
CA ARG A 385 -8.04 -2.25 27.04
C ARG A 385 -8.62 -1.99 28.42
N ILE A 386 -8.55 -0.75 28.88
CA ILE A 386 -9.03 -0.28 30.18
C ILE A 386 -9.96 0.91 29.92
N GLU A 387 -11.18 0.89 30.48
CA GLU A 387 -12.18 1.96 30.31
C GLU A 387 -12.42 2.32 28.84
N LYS A 388 -12.52 1.30 27.97
CA LYS A 388 -12.70 1.40 26.52
C LYS A 388 -11.51 1.95 25.73
N ARG A 389 -10.43 2.42 26.37
CA ARG A 389 -9.20 2.89 25.72
C ARG A 389 -8.09 1.83 25.73
N TRP A 390 -7.23 1.84 24.73
CA TRP A 390 -6.00 1.06 24.72
C TRP A 390 -4.92 1.76 25.54
N SER A 391 -4.13 0.98 26.26
CA SER A 391 -3.02 1.43 27.09
C SER A 391 -1.95 0.33 27.10
N LEU A 392 -0.70 0.69 27.37
CA LEU A 392 0.34 -0.28 27.70
C LEU A 392 0.43 -0.39 29.23
N ILE A 393 0.53 -1.63 29.72
CA ILE A 393 0.76 -1.91 31.14
C ILE A 393 2.22 -2.30 31.31
N THR A 394 2.95 -1.56 32.15
CA THR A 394 4.37 -1.81 32.46
C THR A 394 4.54 -2.95 33.47
N LEU A 395 5.79 -3.33 33.77
CA LEU A 395 6.09 -4.31 34.83
C LEU A 395 5.60 -3.82 36.21
N ASP A 396 5.73 -2.52 36.45
CA ASP A 396 5.28 -1.86 37.69
C ASP A 396 3.76 -1.67 37.75
N ARG A 397 3.04 -2.19 36.75
CA ARG A 397 1.59 -2.08 36.57
C ARG A 397 1.10 -0.66 36.35
N GLU A 398 2.00 0.23 35.95
CA GLU A 398 1.65 1.57 35.52
C GLU A 398 0.95 1.52 34.17
N ARG A 399 0.05 2.48 33.98
CA ARG A 399 -0.76 2.60 32.77
C ARG A 399 -0.19 3.71 31.90
N LEU A 400 0.36 3.34 30.76
CA LEU A 400 0.79 4.27 29.73
C LEU A 400 -0.33 4.40 28.70
N VAL A 401 -0.87 5.61 28.52
CA VAL A 401 -1.94 5.88 27.56
C VAL A 401 -1.30 6.58 26.36
N PRO A 402 -1.20 5.93 25.20
CA PRO A 402 -0.67 6.59 24.00
C PRO A 402 -1.53 7.79 23.61
N GLU A 403 -0.87 8.93 23.41
CA GLU A 403 -1.45 10.20 22.98
C GLU A 403 -1.13 10.49 21.49
N ASP A 404 -1.78 11.53 20.96
CA ASP A 404 -1.53 12.00 19.60
C ASP A 404 -0.14 12.64 19.53
N GLY A 405 0.71 12.16 18.62
CA GLY A 405 2.11 12.57 18.49
C GLY A 405 3.11 11.58 19.08
N ASP A 406 2.64 10.64 19.90
CA ASP A 406 3.48 9.55 20.38
C ASP A 406 3.77 8.54 19.26
N VAL A 407 4.87 7.81 19.46
CA VAL A 407 5.29 6.73 18.58
C VAL A 407 5.46 5.44 19.36
N LEU A 408 5.08 4.34 18.72
CA LEU A 408 5.24 3.00 19.25
C LEU A 408 6.15 2.18 18.36
N ARG A 409 6.85 1.21 18.95
CA ARG A 409 7.55 0.18 18.21
C ARG A 409 7.42 -1.17 18.89
N VAL A 410 7.66 -2.23 18.14
CA VAL A 410 7.68 -3.58 18.72
C VAL A 410 8.98 -3.77 19.49
N LEU A 411 8.91 -4.16 20.78
CA LEU A 411 10.10 -4.33 21.62
C LEU A 411 11.07 -5.33 20.99
N HIS A 412 12.31 -4.91 20.74
CA HIS A 412 13.38 -5.78 20.25
C HIS A 412 14.08 -6.51 21.42
N PRO A 413 14.34 -7.83 21.37
CA PRO A 413 14.88 -8.58 22.51
C PRO A 413 16.25 -8.09 23.00
N ARG A 414 17.04 -7.50 22.09
CA ARG A 414 18.36 -6.94 22.40
C ARG A 414 18.32 -5.73 23.33
N ARG A 415 17.15 -5.07 23.46
CA ARG A 415 16.96 -3.91 24.34
C ARG A 415 16.57 -4.31 25.76
N LEU A 416 16.27 -5.59 25.98
CA LEU A 416 15.78 -6.06 27.26
C LEU A 416 16.93 -6.66 28.08
N GLY A 417 17.13 -6.15 29.30
CA GLY A 417 18.03 -6.75 30.27
C GLY A 417 17.58 -8.17 30.66
N THR A 418 18.50 -8.97 31.19
CA THR A 418 18.19 -10.36 31.61
C THR A 418 17.16 -10.40 32.74
N GLU A 419 17.24 -9.45 33.68
CA GLU A 419 16.29 -9.30 34.78
C GLU A 419 14.89 -8.93 34.28
N ASP A 420 14.80 -7.89 33.44
CA ASP A 420 13.53 -7.48 32.82
C ASP A 420 12.91 -8.60 31.99
N ALA A 421 13.72 -9.34 31.24
CA ALA A 421 13.25 -10.50 30.47
C ALA A 421 12.67 -11.60 31.36
N ALA A 422 13.25 -11.83 32.55
CA ALA A 422 12.70 -12.77 33.54
C ALA A 422 11.41 -12.23 34.17
N ALA A 423 11.37 -10.94 34.51
CA ALA A 423 10.19 -10.29 35.07
C ALA A 423 9.00 -10.33 34.10
N TRP A 424 9.22 -10.01 32.82
CA TRP A 424 8.22 -10.10 31.76
C TRP A 424 7.72 -11.53 31.55
N ARG A 425 8.60 -12.55 31.58
CA ARG A 425 8.17 -13.95 31.48
C ARG A 425 7.22 -14.33 32.61
N ARG A 426 7.56 -13.96 33.85
CA ARG A 426 6.70 -14.20 35.02
C ARG A 426 5.37 -13.45 34.90
N PHE A 427 5.39 -12.18 34.49
CA PHE A 427 4.18 -11.37 34.29
C PHE A 427 3.25 -12.00 33.23
N LEU A 428 3.78 -12.40 32.08
CA LEU A 428 3.00 -13.03 31.01
C LEU A 428 2.46 -14.40 31.43
N GLY A 429 3.23 -15.18 32.18
CA GLY A 429 2.80 -16.45 32.76
C GLY A 429 1.62 -16.29 33.72
N GLN A 430 1.70 -15.32 34.66
CA GLN A 430 0.61 -15.00 35.59
C GLN A 430 -0.65 -14.51 34.84
N ALA A 431 -0.47 -13.71 33.80
CA ALA A 431 -1.56 -13.22 32.95
C ALA A 431 -2.11 -14.29 31.97
N ARG A 432 -1.51 -15.49 31.91
CA ARG A 432 -1.82 -16.57 30.95
C ARG A 432 -1.77 -16.11 29.49
N ILE A 433 -0.79 -15.27 29.17
CA ILE A 433 -0.59 -14.72 27.83
C ILE A 433 0.54 -15.48 27.17
N HIS A 434 0.25 -16.07 26.01
CA HIS A 434 1.25 -16.69 25.16
C HIS A 434 1.81 -15.63 24.21
N PRO A 435 3.10 -15.29 24.30
CA PRO A 435 3.73 -14.34 23.38
C PRO A 435 3.52 -14.78 21.94
N ALA A 436 3.17 -13.84 21.06
CA ALA A 436 3.03 -14.16 19.64
C ALA A 436 4.36 -14.18 18.89
N LEU A 437 5.38 -13.51 19.43
CA LEU A 437 6.73 -13.38 18.90
C LEU A 437 7.79 -13.85 19.91
N PRO A 438 8.98 -14.27 19.48
CA PRO A 438 10.09 -14.66 20.35
C PRO A 438 10.80 -13.44 20.96
N GLN A 439 10.09 -12.64 21.76
CA GLN A 439 10.62 -11.38 22.32
C GLN A 439 11.46 -11.58 23.59
N LEU A 440 11.21 -12.68 24.29
CA LEU A 440 11.86 -13.04 25.54
C LEU A 440 12.68 -14.29 25.20
N LYS A 441 14.01 -14.15 25.09
CA LYS A 441 14.88 -15.29 24.82
C LYS A 441 14.66 -16.35 25.91
N LEU A 442 14.45 -17.60 25.49
CA LEU A 442 14.63 -18.75 26.37
C LEU A 442 16.15 -18.93 26.49
N SER A 443 16.68 -18.61 27.67
CA SER A 443 18.02 -19.08 28.07
C SER A 443 18.04 -20.60 28.11
#